data_AF-A0A0S8L168-F1
#
_entry.id   AF-A0A0S8L168-F1
#
_cell.length_a   1.000
_cell.length_b   1.000
_cell.length_c   1.000
_cell.angle_alpha   90.00
_cell.angle_beta   90.00
_cell.angle_gamma   90.00
#
_symmetry.space_group_name_H-M   'P 1'
#
loop_
_entity.id
_entity.type
_entity.pdbx_description
1 polymer ?
#
loop_
_entity_poly.entity_id
_entity_poly.type
_entity_poly.pdbx_seq_one_letter_code
_entity_poly.pdbx_strand_id
1 'polypeptide(L)'
;MADFEIPVLPEYPTIPHLMPGTMAESRPFVAKPEHQASVGYPGELVENWEQKAVEKLGEVVSKSRALQVFLDSCVKCGACTDKCHYYLGTQDPKNMPVARQDLLRSVYRRYYTTAGKLFPKLVGARDMTKEVLDEWYTYFHQCSQCRRCSVYCPYGIDTAEISMAAREVMDCVGLGQKYCNEIIGKVHKIGNNLGLPEPALVNTL
;
A
#
# COMPACT_ATOMS: atom_id res chain seq x y z
N MET A 1 -1.79 34.16 -2.19
CA MET A 1 -0.92 32.99 -1.91
C MET A 1 -0.95 32.83 -0.41
N ALA A 2 -1.10 31.62 0.13
CA ALA A 2 -1.23 31.47 1.58
C ALA A 2 0.09 31.88 2.29
N ASP A 3 -0.01 32.67 3.35
CA ASP A 3 1.10 33.16 4.16
C ASP A 3 1.60 32.06 5.11
N PHE A 4 2.31 31.07 4.58
CA PHE A 4 3.01 30.09 5.40
C PHE A 4 4.49 30.03 5.02
N GLU A 5 5.32 29.80 6.03
CA GLU A 5 6.75 29.64 5.85
C GLU A 5 7.01 28.32 5.11
N ILE A 6 7.62 28.41 3.93
CA ILE A 6 8.00 27.22 3.14
C ILE A 6 9.35 26.73 3.67
N PRO A 7 9.43 25.54 4.28
CA PRO A 7 10.69 25.02 4.77
C PRO A 7 11.64 24.74 3.61
N VAL A 8 12.88 25.25 3.71
CA VAL A 8 13.96 24.95 2.76
C VAL A 8 14.47 23.55 3.04
N LEU A 9 14.40 22.66 2.04
CA LEU A 9 14.97 21.32 2.16
C LEU A 9 16.50 21.38 1.99
N PRO A 10 17.29 20.97 3.00
CA PRO A 10 18.73 20.89 2.87
C PRO A 10 19.12 19.77 1.90
N GLU A 11 20.34 19.85 1.34
CA GLU A 11 20.91 18.82 0.46
C GLU A 11 20.91 17.43 1.13
N TYR A 12 21.20 17.40 2.43
CA TYR A 12 21.13 16.21 3.26
C TYR A 12 19.98 16.35 4.26
N PRO A 13 18.85 15.66 4.05
CA PRO A 13 17.73 15.71 4.97
C PRO A 13 18.10 15.10 6.33
N THR A 14 17.72 15.79 7.40
CA THR A 14 17.76 15.22 8.75
C THR A 14 16.57 14.27 8.91
N ILE A 15 16.83 13.08 9.45
CA ILE A 15 15.76 12.13 9.78
C ILE A 15 14.96 12.73 10.94
N PRO A 16 13.66 12.98 10.79
CA PRO A 16 12.86 13.56 11.87
C PRO A 16 12.68 12.56 13.01
N HIS A 17 12.40 13.08 14.21
CA HIS A 17 11.98 12.23 15.33
C HIS A 17 10.68 11.48 14.99
N LEU A 18 10.55 10.27 15.49
CA LEU A 18 9.36 9.46 15.21
C LEU A 18 8.16 9.98 15.98
N MET A 19 7.03 10.10 15.29
CA MET A 19 5.72 10.37 15.87
C MET A 19 4.77 9.22 15.52
N PRO A 20 4.77 8.12 16.32
CA PRO A 20 3.92 6.98 16.05
C PRO A 20 2.43 7.33 16.05
N GLY A 21 1.72 6.94 14.99
CA GLY A 21 0.27 7.07 14.91
C GLY A 21 -0.23 8.41 14.38
N THR A 22 0.64 9.32 13.95
CA THR A 22 0.25 10.58 13.29
C THR A 22 -0.74 10.36 12.15
N MET A 23 -0.60 9.25 11.42
CA MET A 23 -1.44 8.94 10.26
C MET A 23 -2.41 7.78 10.49
N ALA A 24 -2.62 7.33 11.73
CA ALA A 24 -3.46 6.18 12.03
C ALA A 24 -4.93 6.38 11.59
N GLU A 25 -5.46 7.59 11.74
CA GLU A 25 -6.84 7.95 11.40
C GLU A 25 -7.00 8.45 9.95
N SER A 26 -5.90 8.61 9.21
CA SER A 26 -5.92 9.13 7.84
C SER A 26 -6.03 8.00 6.83
N ARG A 27 -7.25 7.71 6.40
CA ARG A 27 -7.56 6.69 5.40
C ARG A 27 -8.49 7.21 4.31
N PRO A 28 -8.33 6.75 3.05
CA PRO A 28 -9.22 7.15 1.97
C PRO A 28 -10.61 6.52 2.12
N PHE A 29 -11.59 7.06 1.42
CA PHE A 29 -12.93 6.46 1.37
C PHE A 29 -12.90 5.06 0.74
N VAL A 30 -13.59 4.12 1.39
CA VAL A 30 -13.83 2.77 0.85
C VAL A 30 -14.78 2.88 -0.35
N ALA A 31 -14.52 2.07 -1.37
CA ALA A 31 -15.36 1.99 -2.55
C ALA A 31 -16.76 1.49 -2.20
N LYS A 32 -17.78 2.11 -2.79
CA LYS A 32 -19.16 1.61 -2.69
C LYS A 32 -19.29 0.27 -3.44
N PRO A 33 -20.27 -0.58 -3.07
CA PRO A 33 -20.49 -1.87 -3.74
C PRO A 33 -20.59 -1.77 -5.27
N GLU A 34 -21.26 -0.73 -5.77
CA GLU A 34 -21.40 -0.43 -7.20
C GLU A 34 -20.05 -0.21 -7.92
N HIS A 35 -19.10 0.47 -7.27
CA HIS A 35 -17.78 0.73 -7.86
C HIS A 35 -16.93 -0.54 -7.86
N GLN A 36 -17.00 -1.35 -6.81
CA GLN A 36 -16.25 -2.61 -6.73
C GLN A 36 -16.76 -3.63 -7.76
N ALA A 37 -18.08 -3.79 -7.85
CA ALA A 37 -18.70 -4.68 -8.83
C ALA A 37 -18.35 -4.30 -10.27
N SER A 38 -18.21 -3.00 -10.57
CA SER A 38 -17.85 -2.52 -11.91
C SER A 38 -16.48 -2.97 -12.40
N VAL A 39 -15.59 -3.37 -11.48
CA VAL A 39 -14.24 -3.88 -11.77
C VAL A 39 -14.05 -5.34 -11.35
N GLY A 40 -15.16 -6.04 -11.04
CA GLY A 40 -15.14 -7.47 -10.70
C GLY A 40 -14.75 -7.80 -9.26
N TYR A 41 -14.70 -6.81 -8.35
CA TYR A 41 -14.44 -7.03 -6.93
C TYR A 41 -15.72 -7.18 -6.11
N PRO A 42 -15.68 -7.89 -4.96
CA PRO A 42 -16.81 -8.00 -4.05
C PRO A 42 -17.24 -6.62 -3.54
N GLY A 43 -18.54 -6.41 -3.34
CA GLY A 43 -19.06 -5.12 -2.89
C GLY A 43 -18.75 -4.79 -1.42
N GLU A 44 -18.61 -5.83 -0.60
CA GLU A 44 -18.35 -5.78 0.83
C GLU A 44 -17.33 -6.86 1.19
N LEU A 45 -16.86 -6.83 2.44
CA LEU A 45 -15.92 -7.82 2.96
C LEU A 45 -16.53 -9.23 2.89
N VAL A 46 -15.90 -10.13 2.14
CA VAL A 46 -16.42 -11.48 1.90
C VAL A 46 -16.41 -12.36 3.15
N GLU A 47 -17.26 -13.39 3.18
CA GLU A 47 -17.14 -14.44 4.22
C GLU A 47 -15.76 -15.11 4.17
N ASN A 48 -15.21 -15.39 5.36
CA ASN A 48 -13.85 -15.93 5.55
C ASN A 48 -12.77 -15.10 4.83
N TRP A 49 -12.91 -13.77 4.87
CA TRP A 49 -11.99 -12.84 4.21
C TRP A 49 -10.55 -13.00 4.70
N GLU A 50 -10.30 -13.39 5.96
CA GLU A 50 -8.96 -13.58 6.51
C GLU A 50 -8.21 -14.64 5.72
N GLN A 51 -8.85 -15.79 5.51
CA GLN A 51 -8.30 -16.91 4.75
C GLN A 51 -8.12 -16.52 3.28
N LYS A 52 -9.14 -15.91 2.67
CA LYS A 52 -9.07 -15.48 1.26
C LYS A 52 -7.99 -14.42 1.02
N ALA A 53 -7.78 -13.50 1.96
CA ALA A 53 -6.71 -12.51 1.89
C ALA A 53 -5.33 -13.17 1.96
N VAL A 54 -5.15 -14.15 2.87
CA VAL A 54 -3.92 -14.92 2.97
C VAL A 54 -3.67 -15.71 1.68
N GLU A 55 -4.66 -16.45 1.19
CA GLU A 55 -4.57 -17.22 -0.05
C GLU A 55 -4.22 -16.34 -1.25
N LYS A 56 -4.89 -15.19 -1.39
CA LYS A 56 -4.60 -14.21 -2.44
C LYS A 56 -3.19 -13.63 -2.31
N LEU A 57 -2.71 -13.36 -1.09
CA LEU A 57 -1.34 -12.94 -0.85
C LEU A 57 -0.35 -14.00 -1.37
N GLY A 58 -0.57 -15.28 -1.05
CA GLY A 58 0.24 -16.39 -1.56
C GLY A 58 0.24 -16.48 -3.09
N GLU A 59 -0.93 -16.32 -3.70
CA GLU A 59 -1.10 -16.31 -5.15
C GLU A 59 -0.27 -15.18 -5.80
N VAL A 60 -0.45 -13.93 -5.34
CA VAL A 60 0.25 -12.74 -5.87
C VAL A 60 1.76 -12.88 -5.71
N VAL A 61 2.23 -13.37 -4.55
CA VAL A 61 3.65 -13.61 -4.31
C VAL A 61 4.19 -14.72 -5.21
N SER A 62 3.49 -15.85 -5.35
CA SER A 62 3.94 -16.99 -6.17
C SER A 62 4.10 -16.64 -7.65
N LYS A 63 3.29 -15.72 -8.16
CA LYS A 63 3.31 -15.26 -9.57
C LYS A 63 4.40 -14.23 -9.88
N SER A 64 5.03 -13.63 -8.87
CA SER A 64 6.06 -12.60 -9.05
C SER A 64 7.37 -12.97 -8.35
N ARG A 65 8.40 -13.28 -9.15
CA ARG A 65 9.77 -13.51 -8.65
C ARG A 65 10.32 -12.27 -7.93
N ALA A 66 10.03 -11.08 -8.47
CA ALA A 66 10.47 -9.82 -7.87
C ALA A 66 9.88 -9.65 -6.47
N LEU A 67 8.56 -9.85 -6.32
CA LEU A 67 7.90 -9.73 -5.03
C LEU A 67 8.44 -10.72 -3.99
N GLN A 68 8.69 -11.98 -4.38
CA GLN A 68 9.34 -12.96 -3.49
C GLN A 68 10.69 -12.44 -2.98
N VAL A 69 11.57 -12.01 -3.89
CA VAL A 69 12.90 -11.48 -3.53
C VAL A 69 12.78 -10.24 -2.64
N PHE A 70 11.84 -9.34 -2.92
CA PHE A 70 11.59 -8.15 -2.10
C PHE A 70 11.15 -8.50 -0.67
N LEU A 71 10.30 -9.51 -0.50
CA LEU A 71 9.80 -9.96 0.80
C LEU A 71 10.82 -10.75 1.62
N ASP A 72 11.89 -11.24 1.00
CA ASP A 72 12.93 -12.02 1.69
C ASP A 72 14.22 -11.22 1.93
N SER A 73 14.61 -10.34 1.01
CA SER A 73 15.94 -9.71 1.01
C SER A 73 16.11 -8.50 1.95
N CYS A 74 15.04 -7.86 2.43
CA CYS A 74 15.17 -6.66 3.28
C CYS A 74 15.88 -7.00 4.60
N VAL A 75 17.04 -6.38 4.81
CA VAL A 75 17.85 -6.45 6.05
C VAL A 75 17.56 -5.32 7.04
N LYS A 76 16.52 -4.51 6.78
CA LYS A 76 16.11 -3.37 7.62
C LYS A 76 17.20 -2.29 7.84
N CYS A 77 18.05 -2.03 6.83
CA CYS A 77 19.10 -1.01 6.93
C CYS A 77 18.60 0.45 7.02
N GLY A 78 17.35 0.73 6.64
CA GLY A 78 16.77 2.07 6.73
C GLY A 78 17.20 3.06 5.63
N ALA A 79 17.99 2.65 4.63
CA ALA A 79 18.45 3.53 3.54
C ALA A 79 17.32 4.20 2.72
N CYS A 80 16.11 3.65 2.78
CA CYS A 80 14.92 4.19 2.11
C CYS A 80 14.10 5.15 2.98
N THR A 81 14.38 5.26 4.28
CA THR A 81 13.57 5.97 5.28
C THR A 81 13.40 7.46 4.95
N ASP A 82 14.51 8.19 4.84
CA ASP A 82 14.56 9.63 4.56
C ASP A 82 14.23 9.99 3.10
N LYS A 83 13.93 9.00 2.26
CA LYS A 83 13.59 9.19 0.84
C LYS A 83 12.09 9.24 0.59
N CYS A 84 11.28 8.86 1.59
CA CYS A 84 9.83 8.90 1.49
C CYS A 84 9.28 10.25 1.96
N HIS A 85 8.70 11.01 1.05
CA HIS A 85 8.08 12.30 1.39
C HIS A 85 6.94 12.18 2.41
N TYR A 86 6.21 11.06 2.42
CA TYR A 86 5.17 10.82 3.42
C TYR A 86 5.76 10.62 4.81
N TYR A 87 6.86 9.88 4.93
CA TYR A 87 7.54 9.77 6.21
C TYR A 87 8.11 11.13 6.66
N LEU A 88 8.76 11.87 5.76
CA LEU A 88 9.30 13.19 6.10
C LEU A 88 8.20 14.18 6.53
N GLY A 89 7.04 14.14 5.88
CA GLY A 89 5.91 15.03 6.17
C GLY A 89 5.10 14.63 7.40
N THR A 90 5.01 13.34 7.72
CA THR A 90 4.12 12.86 8.80
C THR A 90 4.87 12.35 10.03
N GLN A 91 6.16 12.05 9.89
CA GLN A 91 7.02 11.48 10.92
C GLN A 91 6.52 10.12 11.45
N ASP A 92 5.55 9.52 10.77
CA ASP A 92 4.92 8.27 11.18
C ASP A 92 5.83 7.11 10.77
N PRO A 93 6.31 6.28 11.71
CA PRO A 93 7.20 5.18 11.42
C PRO A 93 6.62 4.21 10.39
N LYS A 94 5.30 4.01 10.34
CA LYS A 94 4.66 3.10 9.35
C LYS A 94 4.64 3.68 7.94
N ASN A 95 5.02 4.94 7.76
CA ASN A 95 5.27 5.54 6.45
C ASN A 95 6.71 5.40 5.96
N MET A 96 7.66 5.01 6.82
CA MET A 96 8.99 4.63 6.36
C MET A 96 8.88 3.42 5.43
N PRO A 97 9.50 3.40 4.24
CA PRO A 97 9.33 2.29 3.30
C PRO A 97 9.80 0.94 3.88
N VAL A 98 10.79 0.94 4.77
CA VAL A 98 11.27 -0.25 5.49
C VAL A 98 10.21 -0.81 6.45
N ALA A 99 9.44 0.04 7.12
CA ALA A 99 8.42 -0.38 8.09
C ALA A 99 7.08 -0.66 7.39
N ARG A 100 6.71 0.14 6.39
CA ARG A 100 5.48 -0.07 5.60
C ARG A 100 5.47 -1.43 4.92
N GLN A 101 6.56 -1.82 4.28
CA GLN A 101 6.65 -3.16 3.68
C GLN A 101 6.55 -4.28 4.72
N ASP A 102 7.00 -4.02 5.96
CA ASP A 102 6.98 -4.99 7.05
C ASP A 102 5.55 -5.30 7.51
N LEU A 103 4.58 -4.40 7.25
CA LEU A 103 3.15 -4.66 7.46
C LEU A 103 2.70 -5.89 6.67
N LEU A 104 3.04 -5.96 5.38
CA LEU A 104 2.73 -7.11 4.54
C LEU A 104 3.66 -8.29 4.82
N ARG A 105 4.96 -8.04 5.03
CA ARG A 105 5.92 -9.11 5.36
C ARG A 105 5.56 -9.84 6.65
N SER A 106 4.95 -9.17 7.64
CA SER A 106 4.55 -9.82 8.90
C SER A 106 3.50 -10.93 8.67
N VAL A 107 2.54 -10.70 7.79
CA VAL A 107 1.54 -11.72 7.39
C VAL A 107 2.19 -12.75 6.46
N TYR A 108 2.98 -12.32 5.47
CA TYR A 108 3.69 -13.24 4.59
C TYR A 108 4.54 -14.25 5.38
N ARG A 109 5.34 -13.77 6.35
CA ARG A 109 6.14 -14.63 7.22
C ARG A 109 5.27 -15.61 7.98
N ARG A 110 4.15 -15.16 8.55
CA ARG A 110 3.23 -15.99 9.34
C ARG A 110 2.75 -17.23 8.59
N TYR A 111 2.38 -17.07 7.32
CA TYR A 111 1.69 -18.11 6.55
C TYR A 111 2.56 -18.81 5.50
N TYR A 112 3.66 -18.19 5.05
CA TYR A 112 4.45 -18.70 3.92
C TYR A 112 5.92 -19.00 4.24
N THR A 113 6.41 -18.68 5.44
CA THR A 113 7.79 -19.04 5.84
C THR A 113 7.80 -20.06 6.98
N THR A 114 8.76 -20.99 6.96
CA THR A 114 8.92 -21.98 8.03
C THR A 114 9.17 -21.33 9.39
N ALA A 115 10.01 -20.29 9.42
CA ALA A 115 10.33 -19.57 10.65
C ALA A 115 9.11 -18.84 11.23
N GLY A 116 8.27 -18.22 10.40
CA GLY A 116 7.06 -17.55 10.89
C GLY A 116 5.93 -18.50 11.29
N LYS A 117 5.90 -19.73 10.76
CA LYS A 117 4.98 -20.78 11.20
C LYS A 117 5.35 -21.34 12.57
N LEU A 118 6.64 -21.61 12.80
CA LEU A 118 7.13 -22.26 14.03
C LEU A 118 7.45 -21.26 15.16
N PHE A 119 7.97 -20.08 14.82
CA PHE A 119 8.47 -19.09 15.79
C PHE A 119 7.96 -17.67 15.46
N PRO A 120 6.64 -17.44 15.42
CA PRO A 120 6.06 -16.18 14.93
C PRO A 120 6.57 -14.93 15.66
N LYS A 121 6.74 -15.00 16.99
CA LYS A 121 7.25 -13.90 17.81
C LYS A 121 8.68 -13.48 17.46
N LEU A 122 9.53 -14.42 17.05
CA LEU A 122 10.94 -14.16 16.74
C LEU A 122 11.11 -13.34 15.46
N VAL A 123 10.23 -13.57 14.48
CA VAL A 123 10.32 -12.91 13.15
C VAL A 123 9.29 -11.80 12.96
N GLY A 124 8.60 -11.41 14.03
CA GLY A 124 7.53 -10.40 14.00
C GLY A 124 6.38 -10.78 13.08
N ALA A 125 6.06 -12.07 12.98
CA ALA A 125 4.95 -12.55 12.17
C ALA A 125 3.61 -12.25 12.89
N ARG A 126 2.61 -11.84 12.12
CA ARG A 126 1.26 -11.49 12.62
C ARG A 126 0.22 -12.29 11.86
N ASP A 127 -0.81 -12.73 12.56
CA ASP A 127 -2.00 -13.30 11.93
C ASP A 127 -2.77 -12.22 11.15
N MET A 128 -3.50 -12.63 10.11
CA MET A 128 -4.38 -11.73 9.38
C MET A 128 -5.63 -11.46 10.22
N THR A 129 -5.68 -10.31 10.89
CA THR A 129 -6.82 -9.85 11.70
C THR A 129 -7.42 -8.58 11.12
N LYS A 130 -8.63 -8.20 11.56
CA LYS A 130 -9.31 -7.00 11.06
C LYS A 130 -8.47 -5.74 11.29
N GLU A 131 -7.77 -5.67 12.41
CA GLU A 131 -6.87 -4.57 12.76
C GLU A 131 -5.66 -4.51 11.82
N VAL A 132 -5.10 -5.65 11.42
CA VAL A 132 -4.02 -5.72 10.42
C VAL A 132 -4.53 -5.28 9.05
N LEU A 133 -5.73 -5.70 8.66
CA LEU A 133 -6.35 -5.28 7.41
C LEU A 133 -6.64 -3.77 7.38
N ASP A 134 -7.15 -3.21 8.49
CA ASP A 134 -7.38 -1.76 8.62
C ASP A 134 -6.06 -0.98 8.58
N GLU A 135 -5.02 -1.49 9.23
CA GLU A 135 -3.68 -0.91 9.16
C GLU A 135 -3.14 -0.94 7.73
N TRP A 136 -3.31 -2.05 7.00
CA TRP A 136 -2.94 -2.13 5.59
C TRP A 136 -3.70 -1.09 4.76
N TYR A 137 -5.00 -0.99 4.97
CA TYR A 137 -5.84 -0.05 4.24
C TYR A 137 -5.41 1.41 4.50
N THR A 138 -5.09 1.76 5.74
CA THR A 138 -4.56 3.09 6.09
C THR A 138 -3.20 3.35 5.43
N TYR A 139 -2.19 2.51 5.69
CA TYR A 139 -0.80 2.85 5.36
C TYR A 139 -0.39 2.50 3.92
N PHE A 140 -0.97 1.47 3.29
CA PHE A 140 -0.66 1.18 1.89
C PHE A 140 -1.28 2.20 0.94
N HIS A 141 -2.40 2.84 1.30
CA HIS A 141 -2.98 3.92 0.50
C HIS A 141 -2.32 5.29 0.70
N GLN A 142 -1.45 5.45 1.70
CA GLN A 142 -0.58 6.62 1.83
C GLN A 142 0.65 6.56 0.91
N CYS A 143 0.97 5.39 0.34
CA CYS A 143 2.07 5.26 -0.62
C CYS A 143 1.69 5.84 -1.98
N SER A 144 2.40 6.86 -2.48
CA SER A 144 2.20 7.35 -3.86
C SER A 144 2.77 6.46 -4.95
N GLN A 145 3.44 5.35 -4.59
CA GLN A 145 4.14 4.47 -5.53
C GLN A 145 5.19 5.20 -6.39
N CYS A 146 5.78 6.29 -5.89
CA CYS A 146 6.81 7.07 -6.59
C CYS A 146 8.16 6.34 -6.79
N ARG A 147 8.31 5.10 -6.29
CA ARG A 147 9.50 4.24 -6.40
C ARG A 147 10.85 4.82 -5.95
N ARG A 148 10.89 5.97 -5.26
CA ARG A 148 12.14 6.49 -4.65
C ARG A 148 12.80 5.46 -3.73
N CYS A 149 12.02 4.72 -2.97
CA CYS A 149 12.50 3.63 -2.14
C CYS A 149 13.31 2.56 -2.90
N SER A 150 12.95 2.27 -4.16
CA SER A 150 13.67 1.31 -5.02
C SER A 150 15.03 1.87 -5.44
N VAL A 151 15.08 3.14 -5.84
CA VAL A 151 16.31 3.82 -6.28
C VAL A 151 17.37 3.82 -5.18
N TYR A 152 16.98 4.04 -3.93
CA TYR A 152 17.91 4.15 -2.80
C TYR A 152 18.09 2.85 -2.00
N CYS A 153 17.36 1.78 -2.32
CA CYS A 153 17.56 0.51 -1.65
C CYS A 153 18.83 -0.17 -2.20
N PRO A 154 19.83 -0.51 -1.36
CA PRO A 154 21.03 -1.20 -1.84
C PRO A 154 20.74 -2.62 -2.34
N TYR A 155 19.58 -3.19 -2.00
CA TYR A 155 19.10 -4.50 -2.47
C TYR A 155 18.08 -4.37 -3.62
N GLY A 156 17.80 -3.15 -4.10
CA GLY A 156 16.86 -2.90 -5.20
C GLY A 156 15.38 -3.17 -4.87
N ILE A 157 15.00 -3.20 -3.58
CA ILE A 157 13.64 -3.53 -3.15
C ILE A 157 12.65 -2.43 -3.55
N ASP A 158 11.69 -2.77 -4.40
CA ASP A 158 10.61 -1.86 -4.77
C ASP A 158 9.40 -1.99 -3.84
N THR A 159 9.31 -1.09 -2.85
CA THR A 159 8.16 -1.08 -1.93
C THR A 159 6.87 -0.59 -2.59
N ALA A 160 6.92 0.01 -3.78
CA ALA A 160 5.72 0.35 -4.54
C ALA A 160 5.03 -0.92 -5.03
N GLU A 161 5.79 -1.94 -5.47
CA GLU A 161 5.24 -3.24 -5.86
C GLU A 161 4.64 -3.99 -4.67
N ILE A 162 5.28 -3.93 -3.51
CA ILE A 162 4.71 -4.45 -2.27
C ILE A 162 3.39 -3.73 -1.92
N SER A 163 3.33 -2.42 -2.15
CA SER A 163 2.09 -1.65 -1.92
C SER A 163 1.00 -2.00 -2.93
N MET A 164 1.33 -2.26 -4.20
CA MET A 164 0.38 -2.74 -5.22
C MET A 164 -0.18 -4.09 -4.83
N ALA A 165 0.67 -5.04 -4.43
CA ALA A 165 0.24 -6.36 -3.98
C ALA A 165 -0.69 -6.30 -2.75
N ALA A 166 -0.37 -5.45 -1.77
CA ALA A 166 -1.23 -5.24 -0.61
C ALA A 166 -2.62 -4.71 -1.00
N ARG A 167 -2.68 -3.74 -1.92
CA ARG A 167 -3.95 -3.18 -2.42
C ARG A 167 -4.76 -4.22 -3.18
N GLU A 168 -4.13 -5.02 -4.05
CA GLU A 168 -4.80 -6.10 -4.77
C GLU A 168 -5.41 -7.15 -3.82
N VAL A 169 -4.68 -7.50 -2.75
CA VAL A 169 -5.21 -8.42 -1.71
C VAL A 169 -6.45 -7.83 -1.05
N MET A 170 -6.43 -6.53 -0.70
CA MET A 170 -7.57 -5.85 -0.07
C MET A 170 -8.77 -5.73 -1.03
N ASP A 171 -8.54 -5.34 -2.29
CA ASP A 171 -9.56 -5.28 -3.33
C ASP A 171 -10.24 -6.66 -3.51
N CYS A 172 -9.43 -7.74 -3.56
CA CYS A 172 -9.93 -9.10 -3.76
C CYS A 172 -10.88 -9.58 -2.66
N VAL A 173 -10.73 -9.09 -1.44
CA VAL A 173 -11.62 -9.43 -0.32
C VAL A 173 -12.77 -8.43 -0.13
N GLY A 174 -12.90 -7.43 -1.01
CA GLY A 174 -13.97 -6.44 -0.98
C GLY A 174 -13.65 -5.19 -0.17
N LEU A 175 -12.38 -4.87 0.07
CA LEU A 175 -11.93 -3.64 0.74
C LEU A 175 -11.10 -2.76 -0.21
N GLY A 176 -11.72 -2.29 -1.28
CA GLY A 176 -11.09 -1.42 -2.27
C GLY A 176 -11.21 0.07 -1.99
N GLN A 177 -10.32 0.86 -2.61
CA GLN A 177 -10.32 2.31 -2.51
C GLN A 177 -11.32 2.93 -3.49
N LYS A 178 -12.16 3.88 -3.02
CA LYS A 178 -13.16 4.56 -3.84
C LYS A 178 -12.58 5.15 -5.12
N TYR A 179 -11.53 5.96 -5.00
CA TYR A 179 -10.98 6.74 -6.12
C TYR A 179 -10.55 5.83 -7.28
N CYS A 180 -9.77 4.79 -6.99
CA CYS A 180 -9.28 3.86 -8.02
C CYS A 180 -10.42 3.05 -8.63
N ASN A 181 -11.26 2.41 -7.81
CA ASN A 181 -12.27 1.47 -8.31
C ASN A 181 -13.39 2.20 -9.09
N GLU A 182 -13.75 3.42 -8.69
CA GLU A 182 -14.69 4.27 -9.43
C GLU A 182 -14.13 4.68 -10.80
N ILE A 183 -12.86 5.10 -10.85
CA ILE A 183 -12.21 5.57 -12.09
C ILE A 183 -12.01 4.44 -13.08
N ILE A 184 -11.55 3.28 -12.64
CA ILE A 184 -11.34 2.12 -13.51
C ILE A 184 -12.66 1.69 -14.16
N GLY A 185 -13.76 1.66 -13.38
CA GLY A 185 -15.10 1.43 -13.93
C GLY A 185 -15.51 2.44 -15.00
N LYS A 186 -15.18 3.73 -14.82
CA LYS A 186 -15.43 4.78 -15.83
C LYS A 186 -14.59 4.58 -17.09
N VAL A 187 -13.32 4.16 -16.97
CA VAL A 187 -12.47 3.86 -18.13
C VAL A 187 -13.12 2.77 -18.98
N HIS A 188 -13.61 1.69 -18.38
CA HIS A 188 -14.25 0.60 -19.13
C HIS A 188 -15.60 0.99 -19.75
N LYS A 189 -16.37 1.88 -19.11
CA LYS A 189 -17.69 2.28 -19.58
C LYS A 189 -17.68 3.44 -20.59
N ILE A 190 -16.86 4.46 -20.33
CA ILE A 190 -16.84 5.74 -21.05
C ILE A 190 -15.60 5.86 -21.95
N GLY A 191 -14.51 5.16 -21.63
CA GLY A 191 -13.26 5.21 -22.38
C GLY A 191 -12.24 6.23 -21.85
N ASN A 192 -12.51 6.92 -20.75
CA ASN A 192 -11.55 7.80 -20.08
C ASN A 192 -11.72 7.82 -18.55
N ASN A 193 -10.64 8.18 -17.84
CA ASN A 193 -10.56 8.14 -16.37
C ASN A 193 -11.36 9.25 -15.68
N LEU A 194 -11.56 10.38 -16.35
CA LEU A 194 -12.32 11.51 -15.82
C LEU A 194 -13.84 11.30 -15.95
N GLY A 195 -14.27 10.35 -16.79
CA GLY A 195 -15.68 10.15 -17.13
C GLY A 195 -16.26 11.29 -17.97
N LEU A 196 -15.43 11.98 -18.75
CA LEU A 196 -15.85 13.06 -19.63
C LEU A 196 -16.66 12.49 -20.81
N PRO A 197 -17.87 12.99 -21.08
CA PRO A 197 -18.60 12.65 -22.28
C PRO A 197 -17.92 13.25 -23.52
N GLU A 198 -18.17 12.67 -24.68
CA GLU A 198 -17.56 13.10 -25.95
C GLU A 198 -17.68 14.62 -26.22
N PRO A 199 -18.84 15.27 -26.03
CA PRO A 199 -18.93 16.73 -26.23
C PRO A 199 -18.03 17.54 -25.29
N ALA A 200 -17.80 17.06 -24.05
CA ALA A 200 -16.92 17.75 -23.12
C ALA A 200 -15.45 17.62 -23.55
N LEU A 201 -15.04 16.46 -24.08
CA LEU A 201 -13.69 16.25 -24.60
C LEU A 201 -13.40 17.14 -25.82
N VAL A 202 -14.35 17.25 -26.76
CA VAL A 202 -14.21 18.12 -27.94
C VAL A 202 -13.97 19.59 -27.55
N ASN A 203 -14.58 20.07 -26.46
CA ASN A 203 -14.42 21.44 -25.98
C ASN A 203 -13.12 21.68 -25.15
N THR A 204 -12.26 20.67 -24.98
CA THR A 204 -10.96 20.81 -24.30
C THR A 204 -9.77 20.88 -25.26
N LEU A 205 -10.01 20.73 -26.56
CA LEU A 205 -9.04 20.88 -27.66
C LEU A 205 -9.07 22.30 -28.20
#